data_AF-A0AAW2Q6P5-F1
#
_entry.id   AF-A0AAW2Q6P5-F1
#
_cell.length_a   1.000
_cell.length_b   1.000
_cell.length_c   1.000
_cell.angle_alpha   90.00
_cell.angle_beta   90.00
_cell.angle_gamma   90.00
#
_symmetry.space_group_name_H-M   'P 1'
#
loop_
_entity.id
_entity.type
_entity.pdbx_description
1 polymer ?
#
loop_
_entity_poly.entity_id
_entity_poly.type
_entity_poly.pdbx_seq_one_letter_code
_entity_poly.pdbx_strand_id
1 'polypeptide(L)'
;MRNLLEEFKVNYGIRKPTILGVRENIFTGSVSSLAWFMSAQEMSFVTLGQRVLANPLKVRMHYGHPDVFDRFWFLTRGGVSKASRVINISEDIYAGFNCTLRGGNVTHHEYIQVGKGRDVGLNQISMFEAKVASGNGEQVLSRDIYRLGHRLDFFRMLSVFYTTVGFFFNTMMVVVMVYTFLWGRLYLALSGVEDYARSANNNRALGSILNQQFIIQIGVFTALPMIVENSLEHGFLPAVWDFITMQLELASCFYTFSMGTRSHFFGRTILHGGAKYRATGRGFVVQHKSFAENYRLYARSHFVKAIELGVILIVYASNSPLATNTFVYIAMTISSWFLVVSWIMSPFVFNPSGFDWLKTVYDFDDFMNWIWYRGILVKADQSWETWWYEEQDHFRTTGLWGKLLEIILDLRFFFFQYGIVYHLNIASGSTSIVVYLLSWIYLIVAVGIYIVMAYARDKYAANEHIYYRLVQFLVIVLTVLVIVLLIHFTDVSALDFIKSFLAFVPTGWGIILIAQVLRPFLQSSVVWETVVSLARLYDMIFGLIVMAPLAFLSWMPGFQQMQTRILFNEAFSRGLQISRILTGKKSNVDT
;
A
#
# COMPACT_ATOMS: atom_id res chain seq x y z
N MET A 1 36.36 -19.15 2.99
CA MET A 1 35.57 -20.40 2.92
C MET A 1 36.14 -21.55 3.76
N ARG A 2 37.42 -21.91 3.66
CA ARG A 2 37.99 -23.03 4.44
C ARG A 2 37.70 -22.95 5.95
N ASN A 3 38.01 -21.82 6.58
CA ASN A 3 37.75 -21.59 8.00
C ASN A 3 36.25 -21.71 8.35
N LEU A 4 35.38 -21.17 7.49
CA LEU A 4 33.93 -21.29 7.66
C LEU A 4 33.48 -22.77 7.63
N LEU A 5 34.02 -23.59 6.73
CA LEU A 5 33.65 -25.01 6.66
C LEU A 5 34.13 -25.82 7.87
N GLU A 6 35.19 -25.38 8.56
CA GLU A 6 35.65 -26.01 9.79
C GLU A 6 34.65 -25.83 10.94
N GLU A 7 33.78 -24.82 10.87
CA GLU A 7 32.73 -24.58 11.87
C GLU A 7 31.71 -25.72 11.96
N PHE A 8 31.50 -26.48 10.88
CA PHE A 8 30.67 -27.70 10.91
C PHE A 8 31.22 -28.78 11.85
N LYS A 9 32.51 -28.73 12.20
CA LYS A 9 33.14 -29.70 13.09
C LYS A 9 33.08 -29.29 14.57
N VAL A 10 32.84 -28.00 14.84
CA VAL A 10 32.82 -27.40 16.18
C VAL A 10 31.43 -27.52 16.81
N ASN A 11 31.39 -27.76 18.12
CA ASN A 11 30.13 -27.79 18.86
C ASN A 11 29.76 -26.38 19.32
N TYR A 12 28.66 -25.86 18.80
CA TYR A 12 28.10 -24.55 19.19
C TYR A 12 26.93 -24.73 20.16
N GLY A 13 27.27 -25.09 21.40
CA GLY A 13 26.32 -25.54 22.43
C GLY A 13 26.24 -27.07 22.45
N ILE A 14 25.04 -27.63 22.29
CA ILE A 14 24.81 -29.07 22.42
C ILE A 14 25.15 -29.84 21.12
N ARG A 15 25.09 -29.18 19.95
CA ARG A 15 25.20 -29.83 18.64
C ARG A 15 26.10 -29.04 17.69
N LYS A 16 26.70 -29.77 16.75
CA LYS A 16 27.34 -29.20 15.56
C LYS A 16 26.32 -28.46 14.71
N PRO A 17 26.71 -27.36 14.05
CA PRO A 17 25.81 -26.63 13.18
C PRO A 17 25.47 -27.45 11.94
N THR A 18 24.30 -27.20 11.38
CA THR A 18 23.81 -27.77 10.11
C THR A 18 23.59 -26.69 9.05
N ILE A 19 23.47 -25.43 9.49
CA ILE A 19 23.50 -24.24 8.65
C ILE A 19 24.48 -23.24 9.30
N LEU A 20 25.42 -22.74 8.51
CA LEU A 20 26.34 -21.69 8.90
C LEU A 20 25.89 -20.36 8.27
N GLY A 21 25.44 -19.44 9.11
CA GLY A 21 25.12 -18.08 8.70
C GLY A 21 26.34 -17.20 8.62
N VAL A 22 26.32 -16.25 7.69
CA VAL A 22 27.38 -15.25 7.51
C VAL A 22 26.80 -13.84 7.46
N ARG A 23 27.64 -12.85 7.78
CA ARG A 23 27.27 -11.43 7.65
C ARG A 23 27.13 -11.07 6.17
N GLU A 24 26.16 -10.22 5.85
CA GLU A 24 26.02 -9.61 4.52
C GLU A 24 26.50 -8.14 4.51
N ASN A 25 27.00 -7.67 3.37
CA ASN A 25 27.19 -6.25 3.08
C ASN A 25 26.36 -5.85 1.87
N ILE A 26 25.53 -4.83 1.99
CA ILE A 26 24.74 -4.33 0.87
C ILE A 26 25.49 -3.18 0.22
N PHE A 27 26.23 -3.49 -0.84
CA PHE A 27 27.12 -2.51 -1.47
C PHE A 27 26.39 -1.51 -2.38
N THR A 28 25.09 -1.70 -2.62
CA THR A 28 24.28 -0.80 -3.47
C THR A 28 23.79 0.45 -2.73
N GLY A 29 24.02 0.57 -1.42
CA GLY A 29 23.51 1.68 -0.60
C GLY A 29 23.94 3.08 -1.06
N SER A 30 25.09 3.21 -1.73
CA SER A 30 25.63 4.51 -2.19
C SER A 30 25.01 5.03 -3.49
N VAL A 31 24.18 4.24 -4.17
CA VAL A 31 23.66 4.54 -5.52
C VAL A 31 22.53 5.58 -5.50
N SER A 32 21.62 5.49 -4.53
CA SER A 32 20.43 6.34 -4.41
C SER A 32 19.91 6.36 -2.97
N SER A 33 19.10 7.34 -2.61
CA SER A 33 18.47 7.41 -1.28
C SER A 33 17.58 6.18 -1.00
N LEU A 34 16.82 5.69 -1.98
CA LEU A 34 16.07 4.43 -1.85
C LEU A 34 16.98 3.23 -1.50
N ALA A 35 18.12 3.14 -2.19
CA ALA A 35 19.09 2.09 -1.94
C ALA A 35 19.72 2.23 -0.55
N TRP A 36 19.97 3.46 -0.11
CA TRP A 36 20.45 3.77 1.22
C TRP A 36 19.45 3.32 2.30
N PHE A 37 18.16 3.66 2.14
CA PHE A 37 17.12 3.25 3.09
C PHE A 37 16.99 1.74 3.20
N MET A 38 16.93 1.04 2.06
CA MET A 38 16.86 -0.41 2.05
C MET A 38 18.13 -1.06 2.60
N SER A 39 19.30 -0.51 2.28
CA SER A 39 20.57 -0.99 2.81
C SER A 39 20.63 -0.83 4.33
N ALA A 40 20.22 0.32 4.87
CA ALA A 40 20.19 0.55 6.32
C ALA A 40 19.21 -0.39 7.04
N GLN A 41 18.01 -0.56 6.49
CA GLN A 41 17.01 -1.48 7.04
C GLN A 41 17.49 -2.93 7.03
N GLU A 42 18.01 -3.39 5.90
CA GLU A 42 18.50 -4.77 5.77
C GLU A 42 19.78 -4.98 6.59
N MET A 43 20.69 -3.99 6.68
CA MET A 43 21.89 -4.08 7.51
C MET A 43 21.52 -4.48 8.94
N SER A 44 20.60 -3.75 9.57
CA SER A 44 20.11 -4.07 10.91
C SER A 44 19.57 -5.51 11.05
N PHE A 45 18.90 -6.02 10.01
CA PHE A 45 18.40 -7.39 10.01
C PHE A 45 19.51 -8.43 9.84
N VAL A 46 20.47 -8.21 8.94
CA VAL A 46 21.51 -9.19 8.56
C VAL A 46 22.70 -9.21 9.54
N THR A 47 22.84 -8.21 10.41
CA THR A 47 23.85 -8.13 11.46
C THR A 47 23.25 -8.41 12.84
N LEU A 48 22.84 -7.37 13.58
CA LEU A 48 22.33 -7.46 14.95
C LEU A 48 21.17 -8.43 15.08
N GLY A 49 20.23 -8.39 14.12
CA GLY A 49 19.13 -9.35 14.06
C GLY A 49 19.64 -10.78 14.04
N GLN A 50 20.45 -11.15 13.04
CA GLN A 50 20.97 -12.52 12.93
C GLN A 50 21.84 -12.93 14.12
N ARG A 51 22.64 -12.01 14.68
CA ARG A 51 23.47 -12.24 15.88
C ARG A 51 22.60 -12.67 17.05
N VAL A 52 21.60 -11.86 17.41
CA VAL A 52 20.72 -12.12 18.56
C VAL A 52 19.85 -13.36 18.34
N LEU A 53 19.37 -13.57 17.10
CA LEU A 53 18.61 -14.77 16.73
C LEU A 53 19.45 -16.05 16.86
N ALA A 54 20.75 -16.01 16.53
CA ALA A 54 21.64 -17.16 16.64
C ALA A 54 22.11 -17.41 18.08
N ASN A 55 22.40 -16.34 18.83
CA ASN A 55 22.86 -16.40 20.22
C ASN A 55 22.49 -15.08 20.94
N PRO A 56 21.71 -15.10 22.03
CA PRO A 56 21.31 -16.26 22.84
C PRO A 56 19.99 -16.93 22.43
N LEU A 57 19.19 -16.35 21.53
CA LEU A 57 17.80 -16.80 21.35
C LEU A 57 17.69 -18.19 20.70
N LYS A 58 18.66 -18.59 19.86
CA LYS A 58 18.66 -19.89 19.17
C LYS A 58 17.40 -20.13 18.33
N VAL A 59 16.92 -19.09 17.67
CA VAL A 59 15.73 -19.10 16.78
C VAL A 59 16.06 -18.64 15.36
N ARG A 60 17.34 -18.44 15.04
CA ARG A 60 17.79 -18.11 13.68
C ARG A 60 17.36 -19.19 12.69
N MET A 61 16.74 -18.75 11.61
CA MET A 61 16.42 -19.57 10.44
C MET A 61 17.23 -19.10 9.23
N HIS A 62 17.01 -19.74 8.09
CA HIS A 62 17.60 -19.30 6.83
C HIS A 62 16.66 -18.32 6.12
N TYR A 63 17.06 -17.06 5.94
CA TYR A 63 16.19 -16.01 5.37
C TYR A 63 16.58 -15.62 3.94
N GLY A 64 17.08 -16.55 3.13
CA GLY A 64 17.54 -16.26 1.75
C GLY A 64 18.89 -15.49 1.71
N HIS A 65 19.73 -15.77 2.70
CA HIS A 65 21.09 -15.22 2.83
C HIS A 65 22.09 -16.22 2.25
N PRO A 66 23.35 -15.88 1.95
CA PRO A 66 24.35 -16.82 1.44
C PRO A 66 24.88 -17.73 2.57
N ASP A 67 23.97 -18.39 3.28
CA ASP A 67 24.31 -19.38 4.30
C ASP A 67 24.84 -20.66 3.65
N VAL A 68 25.68 -21.39 4.38
CA VAL A 68 26.23 -22.67 3.94
C VAL A 68 25.49 -23.81 4.64
N PHE A 69 25.04 -24.80 3.86
CA PHE A 69 24.26 -25.95 4.33
C PHE A 69 25.09 -27.23 4.39
N ASP A 70 24.89 -28.05 5.43
CA ASP A 70 25.39 -29.42 5.44
C ASP A 70 24.54 -30.30 4.50
N ARG A 71 25.04 -30.50 3.28
CA ARG A 71 24.39 -31.31 2.25
C ARG A 71 24.02 -32.72 2.74
N PHE A 72 24.88 -33.39 3.50
CA PHE A 72 24.63 -34.77 3.94
C PHE A 72 23.47 -34.85 4.93
N TRP A 73 23.37 -33.84 5.79
CA TRP A 73 22.28 -33.73 6.74
C TRP A 73 20.93 -33.48 6.05
N PHE A 74 20.87 -32.56 5.08
CA PHE A 74 19.63 -32.17 4.38
C PHE A 74 19.13 -33.22 3.38
N LEU A 75 20.01 -33.87 2.60
CA LEU A 75 19.60 -34.84 1.58
C LEU A 75 18.81 -36.02 2.14
N THR A 76 19.26 -36.56 3.28
CA THR A 76 18.58 -37.67 3.97
C THR A 76 17.29 -37.24 4.68
N ARG A 77 16.97 -35.94 4.65
CA ARG A 77 15.89 -35.29 5.40
C ARG A 77 14.93 -34.50 4.49
N GLY A 78 14.77 -34.92 3.24
CA GLY A 78 13.80 -34.31 2.32
C GLY A 78 14.29 -33.05 1.62
N GLY A 79 15.60 -32.75 1.68
CA GLY A 79 16.23 -31.68 0.92
C GLY A 79 16.10 -30.29 1.54
N VAL A 80 16.53 -29.29 0.77
CA VAL A 80 16.57 -27.87 1.18
C VAL A 80 15.25 -27.15 0.88
N SER A 81 14.50 -27.58 -0.13
CA SER A 81 13.21 -26.98 -0.51
C SER A 81 12.07 -28.00 -0.44
N LYS A 82 10.83 -27.53 -0.31
CA LYS A 82 9.63 -28.37 -0.37
C LYS A 82 9.31 -28.69 -1.83
N ALA A 83 8.61 -29.79 -2.09
CA ALA A 83 8.31 -30.25 -3.46
C ALA A 83 7.25 -29.38 -4.22
N SER A 84 6.76 -28.30 -3.63
CA SER A 84 5.73 -27.45 -4.22
C SER A 84 6.35 -26.25 -4.93
N ARG A 85 5.92 -25.99 -6.17
CA ARG A 85 6.40 -24.85 -6.98
C ARG A 85 5.68 -23.53 -6.69
N VAL A 86 4.49 -23.59 -6.10
CA VAL A 86 3.59 -22.43 -5.95
C VAL A 86 3.28 -22.14 -4.48
N ILE A 87 3.14 -23.18 -3.67
CA ILE A 87 2.93 -23.08 -2.22
C ILE A 87 4.29 -23.04 -1.54
N ASN A 88 4.45 -22.23 -0.48
CA ASN A 88 5.71 -22.02 0.23
C ASN A 88 6.69 -21.12 -0.54
N ILE A 89 6.24 -19.94 -0.98
CA ILE A 89 7.05 -18.98 -1.77
C ILE A 89 8.40 -18.66 -1.12
N SER A 90 8.45 -18.62 0.21
CA SER A 90 9.69 -18.40 0.98
C SER A 90 10.42 -19.72 1.25
N GLU A 91 10.75 -20.50 0.22
CA GLU A 91 11.36 -21.83 0.36
C GLU A 91 12.58 -21.87 1.31
N ASP A 92 13.40 -20.82 1.25
CA ASP A 92 14.58 -20.60 2.08
C ASP A 92 14.26 -20.74 3.58
N ILE A 93 13.20 -20.09 4.06
CA ILE A 93 12.85 -20.11 5.50
C ILE A 93 12.24 -21.43 5.92
N TYR A 94 11.53 -22.11 5.03
CA TYR A 94 11.04 -23.46 5.29
C TYR A 94 12.20 -24.46 5.42
N ALA A 95 13.32 -24.24 4.73
CA ALA A 95 14.56 -24.99 4.96
C ALA A 95 15.03 -24.83 6.42
N GLY A 96 15.02 -23.59 6.92
CA GLY A 96 15.32 -23.27 8.32
C GLY A 96 14.35 -23.92 9.31
N PHE A 97 13.03 -23.85 9.06
CA PHE A 97 12.04 -24.50 9.92
C PHE A 97 12.23 -26.01 9.98
N ASN A 98 12.41 -26.67 8.83
CA ASN A 98 12.69 -28.10 8.77
C ASN A 98 13.99 -28.46 9.50
N CYS A 99 15.02 -27.62 9.37
CA CYS A 99 16.29 -27.75 10.06
C CYS A 99 16.07 -27.82 11.57
N THR A 100 15.44 -26.78 12.14
CA THR A 100 15.17 -26.67 13.57
C THR A 100 14.23 -27.76 14.08
N LEU A 101 13.16 -28.08 13.35
CA LEU A 101 12.19 -29.13 13.74
C LEU A 101 12.79 -30.53 13.85
N ARG A 102 13.87 -30.81 13.09
CA ARG A 102 14.61 -32.08 13.13
C ARG A 102 15.85 -31.99 14.04
N GLY A 103 15.98 -30.89 14.78
CA GLY A 103 17.04 -30.66 15.76
C GLY A 103 18.40 -30.31 15.14
N GLY A 104 18.41 -29.75 13.93
CA GLY A 104 19.59 -29.04 13.42
C GLY A 104 19.89 -27.79 14.23
N ASN A 105 21.11 -27.26 14.09
CA ASN A 105 21.56 -26.06 14.78
C ASN A 105 22.01 -25.03 13.74
N VAL A 106 21.56 -23.78 13.90
CA VAL A 106 21.83 -22.69 12.96
C VAL A 106 22.70 -21.66 13.68
N THR A 107 23.91 -21.44 13.16
CA THR A 107 24.87 -20.47 13.72
C THR A 107 24.99 -19.22 12.85
N HIS A 108 25.68 -18.20 13.37
CA HIS A 108 25.99 -16.98 12.65
C HIS A 108 27.45 -16.58 12.93
N HIS A 109 28.21 -16.27 11.88
CA HIS A 109 29.64 -15.97 11.94
C HIS A 109 29.93 -14.65 11.23
N GLU A 110 30.66 -13.76 11.91
CA GLU A 110 30.85 -12.37 11.47
C GLU A 110 32.26 -12.07 10.94
N TYR A 111 33.23 -12.99 11.12
CA TYR A 111 34.60 -12.82 10.61
C TYR A 111 34.70 -12.93 9.08
N ILE A 112 33.61 -13.31 8.42
CA ILE A 112 33.48 -13.33 6.96
C ILE A 112 32.20 -12.59 6.58
N GLN A 113 32.28 -11.81 5.52
CA GLN A 113 31.18 -11.01 5.00
C GLN A 113 30.99 -11.26 3.51
N VAL A 114 29.74 -11.35 3.06
CA VAL A 114 29.40 -11.52 1.64
C VAL A 114 28.78 -10.25 1.10
N GLY A 115 29.31 -9.74 -0.01
CA GLY A 115 28.71 -8.61 -0.72
C GLY A 115 27.45 -9.03 -1.49
N LYS A 116 26.36 -8.29 -1.30
CA LYS A 116 25.07 -8.51 -1.98
C LYS A 116 24.57 -7.22 -2.61
N GLY A 117 24.23 -7.29 -3.90
CA GLY A 117 23.55 -6.19 -4.58
C GLY A 117 22.06 -6.27 -4.33
N ARG A 118 21.42 -5.13 -4.04
CA ARG A 118 19.98 -5.05 -3.84
C ARG A 118 19.28 -4.17 -4.85
N ASP A 119 17.97 -4.40 -4.94
CA ASP A 119 17.05 -3.59 -5.72
C ASP A 119 17.05 -2.15 -5.23
N VAL A 120 16.88 -1.24 -6.17
CA VAL A 120 17.31 0.16 -6.02
C VAL A 120 16.24 1.13 -6.53
N GLY A 121 15.23 0.65 -7.28
CA GLY A 121 14.02 1.40 -7.61
C GLY A 121 12.83 1.03 -6.72
N LEU A 122 11.92 1.97 -6.47
CA LEU A 122 10.77 1.79 -5.56
C LEU A 122 9.88 0.61 -5.98
N ASN A 123 9.57 0.47 -7.27
CA ASN A 123 8.73 -0.63 -7.78
C ASN A 123 9.35 -2.00 -7.52
N GLN A 124 10.67 -2.12 -7.68
CA GLN A 124 11.40 -3.36 -7.42
C GLN A 124 11.39 -3.71 -5.94
N ILE A 125 11.71 -2.71 -5.10
CA ILE A 125 11.68 -2.83 -3.64
C ILE A 125 10.28 -3.25 -3.17
N SER A 126 9.23 -2.58 -3.66
CA SER A 126 7.84 -2.88 -3.29
C SER A 126 7.43 -4.29 -3.70
N MET A 127 7.84 -4.76 -4.89
CA MET A 127 7.59 -6.14 -5.33
C MET A 127 8.33 -7.16 -4.47
N PHE A 128 9.57 -6.85 -4.06
CA PHE A 128 10.33 -7.68 -3.14
C PHE A 128 9.61 -7.79 -1.79
N GLU A 129 9.19 -6.66 -1.23
CA GLU A 129 8.46 -6.63 0.04
C GLU A 129 7.10 -7.33 -0.04
N ALA A 130 6.38 -7.15 -1.15
CA ALA A 130 5.13 -7.87 -1.42
C ALA A 130 5.35 -9.39 -1.43
N LYS A 131 6.44 -9.86 -2.05
CA LYS A 131 6.84 -11.27 -2.05
C LYS A 131 7.10 -11.77 -0.64
N VAL A 132 7.90 -11.04 0.15
CA VAL A 132 8.25 -11.43 1.53
C VAL A 132 7.00 -11.44 2.43
N ALA A 133 6.17 -10.41 2.34
CA ALA A 133 4.93 -10.30 3.12
C ALA A 133 3.92 -11.40 2.78
N SER A 134 3.73 -11.71 1.49
CA SER A 134 2.86 -12.81 1.07
C SER A 134 3.40 -14.15 1.54
N GLY A 135 4.70 -14.39 1.36
CA GLY A 135 5.36 -15.61 1.84
C GLY A 135 5.26 -15.79 3.35
N ASN A 136 5.30 -14.70 4.13
CA ASN A 136 5.07 -14.74 5.57
C ASN A 136 3.61 -15.04 5.93
N GLY A 137 2.64 -14.52 5.18
CA GLY A 137 1.23 -14.91 5.31
C GLY A 137 1.02 -16.43 5.17
N GLU A 138 1.71 -17.06 4.20
CA GLU A 138 1.69 -18.53 4.09
C GLU A 138 2.37 -19.24 5.28
N GLN A 139 3.44 -18.65 5.83
CA GLN A 139 4.13 -19.21 6.99
C GLN A 139 3.23 -19.24 8.23
N VAL A 140 2.45 -18.17 8.47
CA VAL A 140 1.46 -18.09 9.55
C VAL A 140 0.45 -19.25 9.46
N LEU A 141 0.00 -19.56 8.24
CA LEU A 141 -0.95 -20.64 7.98
C LEU A 141 -0.29 -22.02 7.90
N SER A 142 1.05 -22.11 8.01
CA SER A 142 1.78 -23.35 7.81
C SER A 142 1.78 -24.26 9.04
N ARG A 143 1.78 -25.57 8.78
CA ARG A 143 1.97 -26.60 9.83
C ARG A 143 3.35 -26.55 10.48
N ASP A 144 4.34 -25.97 9.79
CA ASP A 144 5.72 -25.91 10.27
C ASP A 144 5.84 -24.92 11.44
N ILE A 145 5.23 -23.73 11.33
CA ILE A 145 5.12 -22.77 12.44
C ILE A 145 4.32 -23.35 13.60
N TYR A 146 3.19 -24.01 13.33
CA TYR A 146 2.39 -24.68 14.37
C TYR A 146 3.23 -25.70 15.17
N ARG A 147 4.01 -26.54 14.47
CA ARG A 147 4.89 -27.53 15.11
C ARG A 147 6.06 -26.90 15.86
N LEU A 148 6.63 -25.81 15.34
CA LEU A 148 7.68 -25.06 16.04
C LEU A 148 7.15 -24.51 17.37
N GLY A 149 5.97 -23.90 17.34
CA GLY A 149 5.33 -23.36 18.56
C GLY A 149 5.13 -24.41 19.66
N HIS A 150 4.79 -25.66 19.30
CA HIS A 150 4.61 -26.74 20.28
C HIS A 150 5.92 -27.34 20.81
N ARG A 151 7.04 -27.15 20.11
CA ARG A 151 8.34 -27.78 20.45
C ARG A 151 9.34 -26.83 21.07
N LEU A 152 9.14 -25.52 20.91
CA LEU A 152 9.99 -24.50 21.51
C LEU A 152 9.53 -24.21 22.94
N ASP A 153 10.48 -23.89 23.81
CA ASP A 153 10.18 -23.32 25.12
C ASP A 153 9.51 -21.94 24.97
N PHE A 154 8.86 -21.48 26.03
CA PHE A 154 8.06 -20.25 26.01
C PHE A 154 8.83 -19.03 25.48
N PHE A 155 10.08 -18.84 25.89
CA PHE A 155 10.89 -17.69 25.48
C PHE A 155 11.31 -17.79 24.01
N ARG A 156 11.71 -18.97 23.54
CA ARG A 156 12.01 -19.18 22.13
C ARG A 156 10.77 -19.09 21.25
N MET A 157 9.63 -19.57 21.72
CA MET A 157 8.35 -19.42 21.03
C MET A 157 7.99 -17.95 20.84
N LEU A 158 8.06 -17.13 21.90
CA LEU A 158 7.83 -15.69 21.83
C LEU A 158 8.85 -15.00 20.90
N SER A 159 10.11 -15.43 20.95
CA SER A 159 11.17 -14.93 20.08
C SER A 159 10.88 -15.25 18.61
N VAL A 160 10.49 -16.49 18.29
CA VAL A 160 10.06 -16.87 16.93
C VAL A 160 8.86 -16.04 16.51
N PHE A 161 7.85 -15.88 17.36
CA PHE A 161 6.70 -15.05 17.06
C PHE A 161 7.14 -13.63 16.67
N TYR A 162 7.86 -12.92 17.54
CA TYR A 162 8.22 -11.52 17.28
C TYR A 162 9.10 -11.33 16.04
N THR A 163 9.97 -12.28 15.75
CA THR A 163 11.02 -12.14 14.72
C THR A 163 10.64 -12.72 13.36
N THR A 164 9.61 -13.57 13.29
CA THR A 164 9.14 -14.17 12.03
C THR A 164 7.74 -13.70 11.66
N VAL A 165 6.70 -14.31 12.23
CA VAL A 165 5.30 -14.10 11.86
C VAL A 165 4.69 -12.84 12.49
N GLY A 166 5.10 -12.52 13.71
CA GLY A 166 4.59 -11.42 14.52
C GLY A 166 4.97 -10.05 13.95
N PHE A 167 6.11 -9.91 13.29
CA PHE A 167 6.52 -8.65 12.65
C PHE A 167 5.48 -8.17 11.61
N PHE A 168 5.08 -9.04 10.68
CA PHE A 168 4.08 -8.70 9.67
C PHE A 168 2.68 -8.59 10.25
N PHE A 169 2.34 -9.44 11.22
CA PHE A 169 1.07 -9.36 11.94
C PHE A 169 0.91 -8.02 12.67
N ASN A 170 1.91 -7.62 13.46
CA ASN A 170 1.90 -6.34 14.18
C ASN A 170 1.85 -5.17 13.21
N THR A 171 2.60 -5.23 12.10
CA THR A 171 2.56 -4.20 11.06
C THR A 171 1.15 -4.04 10.47
N MET A 172 0.48 -5.16 10.17
CA MET A 172 -0.91 -5.16 9.71
C MET A 172 -1.84 -4.58 10.78
N MET A 173 -1.68 -4.98 12.04
CA MET A 173 -2.49 -4.48 13.16
C MET A 173 -2.35 -2.97 13.35
N VAL A 174 -1.16 -2.39 13.16
CA VAL A 174 -0.99 -0.94 13.24
C VAL A 174 -1.79 -0.23 12.14
N VAL A 175 -1.78 -0.73 10.90
CA VAL A 175 -2.61 -0.16 9.83
C VAL A 175 -4.09 -0.31 10.15
N VAL A 176 -4.54 -1.48 10.61
CA VAL A 176 -5.94 -1.70 11.03
C VAL A 176 -6.34 -0.75 12.16
N MET A 177 -5.48 -0.54 13.15
CA MET A 177 -5.72 0.41 14.23
C MET A 177 -5.90 1.84 13.72
N VAL A 178 -5.10 2.28 12.74
CA VAL A 178 -5.28 3.60 12.10
C VAL A 178 -6.64 3.70 11.40
N TYR A 179 -7.05 2.65 10.67
CA TYR A 179 -8.37 2.60 10.03
C TYR A 179 -9.50 2.66 11.05
N THR A 180 -9.49 1.78 12.05
CA THR A 180 -10.51 1.74 13.11
C THR A 180 -10.57 3.05 13.86
N PHE A 181 -9.42 3.67 14.12
CA PHE A 181 -9.33 4.97 14.78
C PHE A 181 -9.96 6.08 13.94
N LEU A 182 -9.62 6.21 12.66
CA LEU A 182 -10.15 7.26 11.78
C LEU A 182 -11.65 7.08 11.51
N TRP A 183 -12.09 5.85 11.27
CA TRP A 183 -13.51 5.54 11.14
C TRP A 183 -14.29 5.77 12.44
N GLY A 184 -13.72 5.40 13.59
CA GLY A 184 -14.31 5.67 14.90
C GLY A 184 -14.43 7.17 15.19
N ARG A 185 -13.41 7.96 14.85
CA ARG A 185 -13.44 9.44 14.94
C ARG A 185 -14.54 10.03 14.07
N LEU A 186 -14.62 9.60 12.81
CA LEU A 186 -15.65 10.05 11.89
C LEU A 186 -17.05 9.72 12.43
N TYR A 187 -17.23 8.51 12.97
CA TYR A 187 -18.48 8.08 13.59
C TYR A 187 -18.89 9.02 14.74
N LEU A 188 -17.97 9.31 15.67
CA LEU A 188 -18.23 10.19 16.83
C LEU A 188 -18.58 11.63 16.41
N ALA A 189 -17.95 12.14 15.36
CA ALA A 189 -18.24 13.46 14.81
C ALA A 189 -19.63 13.48 14.14
N LEU A 190 -19.94 12.50 13.29
CA LEU A 190 -21.21 12.47 12.57
C LEU A 190 -22.41 12.14 13.48
N SER A 191 -22.20 11.42 14.58
CA SER A 191 -23.26 11.08 15.53
C SER A 191 -23.59 12.19 16.53
N GLY A 192 -22.88 13.33 16.51
CA GLY A 192 -23.05 14.42 17.49
C GLY A 192 -22.57 14.10 18.92
N VAL A 193 -21.90 12.95 19.11
CA VAL A 193 -21.36 12.55 20.42
C VAL A 193 -20.18 13.44 20.81
N GLU A 194 -19.40 13.90 19.83
CA GLU A 194 -18.30 14.85 20.05
C GLU A 194 -18.78 16.20 20.60
N ASP A 195 -19.92 16.71 20.11
CA ASP A 195 -20.59 17.92 20.62
C ASP A 195 -21.05 17.74 22.06
N TYR A 196 -21.74 16.62 22.33
CA TYR A 196 -22.20 16.29 23.67
C TYR A 196 -21.02 16.17 24.64
N ALA A 197 -19.96 15.45 24.23
CA ALA A 197 -18.76 15.30 25.02
C ALA A 197 -18.14 16.66 25.33
N ARG A 198 -17.94 17.55 24.34
CA ARG A 198 -17.38 18.89 24.55
C ARG A 198 -18.17 19.71 25.58
N SER A 199 -19.49 19.58 25.61
CA SER A 199 -20.36 20.29 26.56
C SER A 199 -20.31 19.75 27.99
N ALA A 200 -19.78 18.54 28.20
CA ALA A 200 -19.66 17.93 29.53
C ALA A 200 -18.45 18.48 30.30
N ASN A 201 -18.68 18.97 31.52
CA ASN A 201 -17.71 19.68 32.37
C ASN A 201 -16.49 18.85 32.86
N ASN A 202 -16.33 17.56 32.50
CA ASN A 202 -15.27 16.72 33.05
C ASN A 202 -14.62 15.77 32.01
N ASN A 203 -13.93 16.34 31.03
CA ASN A 203 -13.34 15.60 29.89
C ASN A 203 -11.88 15.17 30.06
N ARG A 204 -11.44 14.83 31.28
CA ARG A 204 -10.07 14.30 31.47
C ARG A 204 -9.85 12.99 30.71
N ALA A 205 -10.86 12.13 30.63
CA ALA A 205 -10.80 10.88 29.88
C ALA A 205 -10.61 11.13 28.38
N LEU A 206 -11.42 12.01 27.78
CA LEU A 206 -11.30 12.39 26.37
C LEU A 206 -9.93 13.01 26.09
N GLY A 207 -9.49 13.98 26.92
CA GLY A 207 -8.15 14.56 26.80
C GLY A 207 -7.01 13.54 26.93
N SER A 208 -7.14 12.54 27.79
CA SER A 208 -6.13 11.47 27.93
C SER A 208 -6.07 10.56 26.71
N ILE A 209 -7.21 10.24 26.10
CA ILE A 209 -7.31 9.44 24.86
C ILE A 209 -6.71 10.23 23.69
N LEU A 210 -6.96 11.55 23.62
CA LEU A 210 -6.36 12.45 22.63
C LEU A 210 -4.83 12.54 22.80
N ASN A 211 -4.32 12.56 24.03
CA ASN A 211 -2.89 12.63 24.31
C ASN A 211 -2.14 11.31 24.06
N GLN A 212 -2.76 10.15 24.32
CA GLN A 212 -2.16 8.84 24.04
C GLN A 212 -1.89 8.62 22.54
N GLN A 213 -2.66 9.27 21.67
CA GLN A 213 -2.45 9.25 20.23
C GLN A 213 -1.06 9.74 19.83
N PHE A 214 -0.52 10.78 20.50
CA PHE A 214 0.81 11.30 20.22
C PHE A 214 1.93 10.34 20.62
N ILE A 215 1.73 9.54 21.67
CA ILE A 215 2.75 8.59 22.17
C ILE A 215 2.88 7.39 21.23
N ILE A 216 1.76 6.90 20.68
CA ILE A 216 1.73 5.73 19.79
C ILE A 216 2.16 6.11 18.35
N GLN A 217 2.00 7.37 17.93
CA GLN A 217 2.31 7.83 16.57
C GLN A 217 3.78 8.19 16.32
N ILE A 218 4.64 8.15 17.34
CA ILE A 218 6.05 8.44 17.13
C ILE A 218 6.73 7.20 16.48
N GLY A 219 6.86 7.26 15.15
CA GLY A 219 7.69 6.35 14.35
C GLY A 219 9.17 6.30 14.76
N VAL A 220 9.60 7.10 15.75
CA VAL A 220 10.93 7.00 16.38
C VAL A 220 11.11 5.65 17.09
N PHE A 221 10.06 5.06 17.68
CA PHE A 221 10.21 3.73 18.31
C PHE A 221 10.52 2.63 17.28
N THR A 222 9.96 2.72 16.07
CA THR A 222 10.29 1.81 14.97
C THR A 222 11.66 2.08 14.36
N ALA A 223 12.18 3.31 14.45
CA ALA A 223 13.52 3.68 13.97
C ALA A 223 14.64 3.38 14.99
N LEU A 224 14.29 3.15 16.26
CA LEU A 224 15.25 2.93 17.34
C LEU A 224 16.24 1.78 17.08
N PRO A 225 15.82 0.59 16.57
CA PRO A 225 16.77 -0.47 16.24
C PRO A 225 17.82 -0.06 15.20
N MET A 226 17.43 0.74 14.20
CA MET A 226 18.34 1.25 13.17
C MET A 226 19.33 2.26 13.75
N ILE A 227 18.86 3.17 14.61
CA ILE A 227 19.72 4.15 15.28
C ILE A 227 20.73 3.44 16.19
N VAL A 228 20.27 2.47 16.98
CA VAL A 228 21.15 1.68 17.86
C VAL A 228 22.19 0.93 17.05
N GLU A 229 21.80 0.28 15.96
CA GLU A 229 22.76 -0.48 15.14
C GLU A 229 23.79 0.42 14.47
N ASN A 230 23.35 1.52 13.84
CA ASN A 230 24.28 2.47 13.24
C ASN A 230 25.23 3.07 14.29
N SER A 231 24.73 3.28 15.52
CA SER A 231 25.55 3.77 16.63
C SER A 231 26.63 2.77 17.05
N LEU A 232 26.33 1.47 16.99
CA LEU A 232 27.29 0.41 17.32
C LEU A 232 28.32 0.19 16.21
N GLU A 233 27.91 0.25 14.94
CA GLU A 233 28.78 -0.04 13.79
C GLU A 233 29.63 1.17 13.37
N HIS A 234 29.06 2.38 13.35
CA HIS A 234 29.71 3.59 12.82
C HIS A 234 29.96 4.68 13.88
N GLY A 235 29.45 4.49 15.10
CA GLY A 235 29.53 5.46 16.18
C GLY A 235 28.27 6.34 16.29
N PHE A 236 28.03 6.87 17.50
CA PHE A 236 26.79 7.59 17.82
C PHE A 236 26.58 8.88 17.02
N LEU A 237 27.60 9.74 16.92
CA LEU A 237 27.48 11.02 16.20
C LEU A 237 27.20 10.81 14.69
N PRO A 238 27.95 9.95 13.98
CA PRO A 238 27.60 9.57 12.61
C PRO A 238 26.18 9.01 12.50
N ALA A 239 25.75 8.13 13.40
CA ALA A 239 24.41 7.56 13.36
C ALA A 239 23.28 8.59 13.48
N VAL A 240 23.46 9.61 14.33
CA VAL A 240 22.50 10.72 14.46
C VAL A 240 22.49 11.58 13.19
N TRP A 241 23.66 11.89 12.65
CA TRP A 241 23.76 12.66 11.40
C TRP A 241 23.11 11.92 10.23
N ASP A 242 23.44 10.63 10.05
CA ASP A 242 22.86 9.77 9.03
C ASP A 242 21.34 9.68 9.16
N PHE A 243 20.83 9.57 10.40
CA PHE A 243 19.39 9.59 10.64
C PHE A 243 18.74 10.90 10.18
N ILE A 244 19.34 12.06 10.50
CA ILE A 244 18.84 13.37 10.06
C ILE A 244 18.87 13.46 8.53
N THR A 245 19.98 13.04 7.90
CA THR A 245 20.10 13.02 6.43
C THR A 245 19.02 12.15 5.80
N MET A 246 18.78 10.94 6.32
CA MET A 246 17.70 10.07 5.85
C MET A 246 16.32 10.73 5.95
N GLN A 247 16.05 11.47 7.03
CA GLN A 247 14.77 12.18 7.16
C GLN A 247 14.62 13.31 6.13
N LEU A 248 15.69 14.07 5.85
CA LEU A 248 15.71 15.10 4.82
C LEU A 248 15.53 14.52 3.41
N GLU A 249 16.00 13.29 3.18
CA GLU A 249 15.78 12.54 1.94
C GLU A 249 14.40 11.84 1.87
N LEU A 250 13.49 12.15 2.80
CA LEU A 250 12.12 11.64 2.86
C LEU A 250 12.00 10.15 3.24
N ALA A 251 12.92 9.61 4.04
CA ALA A 251 12.84 8.22 4.53
C ALA A 251 11.51 7.89 5.23
N SER A 252 10.92 8.84 5.95
CA SER A 252 9.60 8.67 6.57
C SER A 252 8.49 8.37 5.55
N CYS A 253 8.51 9.00 4.37
CA CYS A 253 7.56 8.70 3.30
C CYS A 253 7.78 7.28 2.76
N PHE A 254 9.04 6.90 2.54
CA PHE A 254 9.42 5.57 2.07
C PHE A 254 8.98 4.46 3.03
N TYR A 255 9.30 4.57 4.32
CA TYR A 255 8.96 3.54 5.30
C TYR A 255 7.44 3.46 5.55
N THR A 256 6.73 4.59 5.52
CA THR A 256 5.26 4.60 5.62
C THR A 256 4.60 3.93 4.42
N PHE A 257 5.15 4.14 3.22
CA PHE A 257 4.72 3.45 2.00
C PHE A 257 5.02 1.94 2.06
N SER A 258 6.24 1.57 2.44
CA SER A 258 6.65 0.17 2.64
C SER A 258 5.74 -0.58 3.63
N MET A 259 5.37 0.09 4.73
CA MET A 259 4.42 -0.45 5.72
C MET A 259 3.06 -0.79 5.10
N GLY A 260 2.53 0.08 4.22
CA GLY A 260 1.31 -0.16 3.47
C GLY A 260 1.41 -1.39 2.54
N THR A 261 2.53 -1.52 1.84
CA THR A 261 2.84 -2.68 0.99
C THR A 261 2.81 -3.98 1.80
N ARG A 262 3.57 -4.05 2.89
CA ARG A 262 3.66 -5.25 3.75
C ARG A 262 2.29 -5.63 4.31
N SER A 263 1.54 -4.66 4.84
CA SER A 263 0.21 -4.88 5.42
C SER A 263 -0.80 -5.40 4.38
N HIS A 264 -0.85 -4.79 3.19
CA HIS A 264 -1.79 -5.18 2.14
C HIS A 264 -1.55 -6.63 1.66
N PHE A 265 -0.32 -6.97 1.29
CA PHE A 265 -0.02 -8.30 0.75
C PHE A 265 -0.05 -9.41 1.81
N PHE A 266 0.34 -9.10 3.05
CA PHE A 266 0.20 -10.01 4.18
C PHE A 266 -1.28 -10.30 4.48
N GLY A 267 -2.10 -9.25 4.66
CA GLY A 267 -3.53 -9.40 4.95
C GLY A 267 -4.30 -10.10 3.83
N ARG A 268 -4.00 -9.77 2.57
CA ARG A 268 -4.58 -10.45 1.40
C ARG A 268 -4.29 -11.95 1.41
N THR A 269 -3.06 -12.34 1.73
CA THR A 269 -2.67 -13.75 1.77
C THR A 269 -3.35 -14.49 2.92
N ILE A 270 -3.53 -13.85 4.09
CA ILE A 270 -4.26 -14.45 5.21
C ILE A 270 -5.73 -14.68 4.87
N LEU A 271 -6.38 -13.69 4.22
CA LEU A 271 -7.82 -13.74 3.98
C LEU A 271 -8.19 -14.65 2.81
N HIS A 272 -7.41 -14.60 1.73
CA HIS A 272 -7.75 -15.26 0.46
C HIS A 272 -6.86 -16.45 0.13
N GLY A 273 -5.71 -16.58 0.78
CA GLY A 273 -4.66 -17.49 0.35
C GLY A 273 -4.07 -17.10 -1.01
N GLY A 274 -3.34 -18.04 -1.62
CA GLY A 274 -2.86 -17.89 -3.00
C GLY A 274 -1.78 -16.82 -3.16
N ALA A 275 -0.72 -16.90 -2.36
CA ALA A 275 0.44 -16.06 -2.59
C ALA A 275 0.93 -16.31 -4.04
N LYS A 276 1.09 -15.23 -4.81
CA LYS A 276 1.56 -15.30 -6.19
C LYS A 276 3.00 -14.81 -6.23
N TYR A 277 3.89 -15.62 -6.79
CA TYR A 277 5.25 -15.14 -7.07
C TYR A 277 5.17 -13.99 -8.05
N ARG A 278 5.64 -12.81 -7.62
CA ARG A 278 5.86 -11.64 -8.48
C ARG A 278 7.36 -11.54 -8.69
N ALA A 279 7.80 -11.72 -9.93
CA ALA A 279 9.22 -11.60 -10.27
C ALA A 279 9.68 -10.17 -10.01
N THR A 280 10.69 -10.00 -9.16
CA THR A 280 11.37 -8.72 -9.02
C THR A 280 12.23 -8.52 -10.26
N GLY A 281 11.79 -7.65 -11.16
CA GLY A 281 12.59 -7.29 -12.34
C GLY A 281 13.93 -6.70 -11.89
N ARG A 282 15.03 -7.03 -12.58
CA ARG A 282 16.36 -6.44 -12.36
C ARG A 282 16.64 -5.40 -13.44
N GLY A 283 16.04 -4.23 -13.30
CA GLY A 283 16.24 -3.08 -14.20
C GLY A 283 17.23 -2.06 -13.64
N PHE A 284 17.68 -1.14 -14.51
CA PHE A 284 18.51 -0.01 -14.11
C PHE A 284 17.65 1.08 -13.45
N VAL A 285 18.10 1.60 -12.30
CA VAL A 285 17.37 2.52 -11.39
C VAL A 285 16.91 3.80 -12.06
N VAL A 286 17.64 4.23 -13.09
CA VAL A 286 17.60 5.59 -13.62
C VAL A 286 16.43 5.80 -14.59
N GLN A 287 15.68 4.76 -14.89
CA GLN A 287 14.57 4.84 -15.83
C GLN A 287 13.29 5.30 -15.14
N HIS A 288 12.67 6.33 -15.72
CA HIS A 288 11.33 6.77 -15.38
C HIS A 288 10.31 5.64 -15.62
N LYS A 289 9.45 5.40 -14.63
CA LYS A 289 8.31 4.48 -14.72
C LYS A 289 7.04 5.25 -15.02
N SER A 290 6.27 4.81 -16.02
CA SER A 290 5.05 5.52 -16.42
C SER A 290 3.99 5.45 -15.32
N PHE A 291 3.13 6.45 -15.27
CA PHE A 291 1.99 6.50 -14.35
C PHE A 291 1.12 5.23 -14.45
N ALA A 292 0.86 4.71 -15.65
CA ALA A 292 0.06 3.51 -15.83
C ALA A 292 0.71 2.26 -15.18
N GLU A 293 2.04 2.14 -15.18
CA GLU A 293 2.75 1.08 -14.46
C GLU A 293 2.59 1.24 -12.93
N ASN A 294 2.82 2.45 -12.42
CA ASN A 294 2.69 2.74 -10.98
C ASN A 294 1.25 2.56 -10.49
N TYR A 295 0.27 3.00 -11.26
CA TYR A 295 -1.14 2.84 -10.95
C TYR A 295 -1.53 1.36 -10.83
N ARG A 296 -1.13 0.52 -11.80
CA ARG A 296 -1.41 -0.93 -11.76
C ARG A 296 -0.80 -1.63 -10.55
N LEU A 297 0.37 -1.18 -10.08
CA LEU A 297 1.04 -1.76 -8.91
C LEU A 297 0.42 -1.30 -7.59
N TYR A 298 -0.02 -0.04 -7.51
CA TYR A 298 -0.36 0.61 -6.24
C TYR A 298 -1.82 0.99 -6.05
N ALA A 299 -2.69 0.84 -7.06
CA ALA A 299 -4.11 1.20 -7.00
C ALA A 299 -4.81 0.61 -5.75
N ARG A 300 -4.79 -0.72 -5.59
CA ARG A 300 -5.49 -1.42 -4.49
C ARG A 300 -4.73 -1.41 -3.16
N SER A 301 -3.40 -1.33 -3.22
CA SER A 301 -2.55 -1.41 -2.03
C SER A 301 -2.41 -0.07 -1.32
N HIS A 302 -2.38 1.05 -2.06
CA HIS A 302 -2.11 2.39 -1.52
C HIS A 302 -3.13 3.44 -1.99
N PHE A 303 -3.35 3.62 -3.29
CA PHE A 303 -4.07 4.80 -3.80
C PHE A 303 -5.54 4.83 -3.37
N VAL A 304 -6.31 3.77 -3.63
CA VAL A 304 -7.72 3.70 -3.21
C VAL A 304 -7.84 3.85 -1.70
N LYS A 305 -6.93 3.23 -0.96
CA LYS A 305 -6.85 3.29 0.51
C LYS A 305 -6.55 4.70 1.02
N ALA A 306 -5.61 5.40 0.39
CA ALA A 306 -5.25 6.78 0.73
C ALA A 306 -6.38 7.76 0.39
N ILE A 307 -7.07 7.54 -0.74
CA ILE A 307 -8.27 8.31 -1.11
C ILE A 307 -9.38 8.09 -0.09
N GLU A 308 -9.64 6.86 0.34
CA GLU A 308 -10.60 6.55 1.41
C GLU A 308 -10.26 7.34 2.69
N LEU A 309 -9.02 7.23 3.18
CA LEU A 309 -8.58 7.95 4.37
C LEU A 309 -8.64 9.48 4.20
N GLY A 310 -8.30 9.99 3.01
CA GLY A 310 -8.42 11.41 2.67
C GLY A 310 -9.87 11.90 2.72
N VAL A 311 -10.81 11.13 2.18
CA VAL A 311 -12.26 11.44 2.28
C VAL A 311 -12.71 11.45 3.73
N ILE A 312 -12.29 10.48 4.55
CA ILE A 312 -12.59 10.47 6.00
C ILE A 312 -12.11 11.76 6.66
N LEU A 313 -10.87 12.18 6.40
CA LEU A 313 -10.29 13.38 6.99
C LEU A 313 -11.01 14.66 6.53
N ILE A 314 -11.41 14.75 5.25
CA ILE A 314 -12.17 15.89 4.72
C ILE A 314 -13.54 15.96 5.38
N VAL A 315 -14.27 14.84 5.47
CA VAL A 315 -15.60 14.80 6.09
C VAL A 315 -15.51 15.06 7.60
N TYR A 316 -14.47 14.57 8.26
CA TYR A 316 -14.20 14.90 9.66
C TYR A 316 -13.93 16.40 9.84
N ALA A 317 -13.09 17.00 8.98
CA ALA A 317 -12.80 18.43 9.04
C ALA A 317 -14.04 19.31 8.84
N SER A 318 -14.98 18.89 7.99
CA SER A 318 -16.18 19.67 7.69
C SER A 318 -17.28 19.57 8.74
N ASN A 319 -17.33 18.47 9.50
CA ASN A 319 -18.42 18.19 10.45
C ASN A 319 -17.98 18.17 11.93
N SER A 320 -16.67 18.13 12.21
CA SER A 320 -16.16 18.09 13.59
C SER A 320 -16.21 19.46 14.25
N PRO A 321 -16.79 19.58 15.46
CA PRO A 321 -16.74 20.80 16.28
C PRO A 321 -15.33 21.10 16.78
N LEU A 322 -14.49 20.07 16.97
CA LEU A 322 -13.08 20.23 17.38
C LEU A 322 -12.21 20.79 16.25
N ALA A 323 -12.63 20.65 14.98
CA ALA A 323 -11.97 21.26 13.84
C ALA A 323 -11.95 22.80 13.89
N THR A 324 -12.85 23.42 14.67
CA THR A 324 -12.86 24.88 14.89
C THR A 324 -11.60 25.40 15.59
N ASN A 325 -10.92 24.56 16.37
CA ASN A 325 -9.63 24.90 16.96
C ASN A 325 -8.49 24.38 16.07
N THR A 326 -7.91 25.28 15.27
CA THR A 326 -6.88 24.99 14.27
C THR A 326 -5.69 24.21 14.85
N PHE A 327 -5.22 24.56 16.05
CA PHE A 327 -4.05 23.88 16.63
C PHE A 327 -4.35 22.44 17.04
N VAL A 328 -5.49 22.22 17.72
CA VAL A 328 -5.91 20.89 18.18
C VAL A 328 -6.19 19.98 16.97
N TYR A 329 -6.88 20.50 15.95
CA TYR A 329 -7.13 19.77 14.71
C TYR A 329 -5.85 19.37 13.97
N ILE A 330 -4.92 20.31 13.76
CA ILE A 330 -3.66 20.04 13.08
C ILE A 330 -2.86 18.99 13.86
N ALA A 331 -2.70 19.17 15.17
CA ALA A 331 -1.92 18.26 15.99
C ALA A 331 -2.49 16.83 15.95
N MET A 332 -3.82 16.66 15.94
CA MET A 332 -4.46 15.35 15.91
C MET A 332 -4.48 14.68 14.53
N THR A 333 -4.42 15.44 13.43
CA THR A 333 -4.64 14.90 12.07
C THR A 333 -3.39 14.91 11.18
N ILE A 334 -2.33 15.63 11.56
CA ILE A 334 -1.11 15.79 10.75
C ILE A 334 -0.47 14.45 10.36
N SER A 335 -0.44 13.49 11.27
CA SER A 335 0.09 12.14 11.03
C SER A 335 -0.77 11.33 10.05
N SER A 336 -2.09 11.53 10.09
CA SER A 336 -3.04 10.86 9.18
C SER A 336 -2.98 11.47 7.78
N TRP A 337 -2.85 12.80 7.69
CA TRP A 337 -2.57 13.49 6.43
C TRP A 337 -1.20 13.10 5.86
N PHE A 338 -0.17 12.99 6.70
CA PHE A 338 1.14 12.50 6.28
C PHE A 338 1.07 11.08 5.71
N LEU A 339 0.30 10.18 6.34
CA LEU A 339 0.03 8.84 5.80
C LEU A 339 -0.61 8.91 4.40
N VAL A 340 -1.68 9.69 4.24
CA VAL A 340 -2.37 9.88 2.94
C VAL A 340 -1.42 10.40 1.87
N VAL A 341 -0.69 11.48 2.17
CA VAL A 341 0.25 12.11 1.22
C VAL A 341 1.38 11.15 0.88
N SER A 342 1.94 10.43 1.86
CA SER A 342 3.02 9.47 1.61
C SER A 342 2.57 8.31 0.71
N TRP A 343 1.35 7.80 0.88
CA TRP A 343 0.80 6.72 0.06
C TRP A 343 0.49 7.14 -1.38
N ILE A 344 0.09 8.39 -1.59
CA ILE A 344 -0.16 8.94 -2.93
C ILE A 344 1.15 9.34 -3.63
N MET A 345 2.04 10.05 -2.94
CA MET A 345 3.17 10.74 -3.57
C MET A 345 4.45 9.92 -3.66
N SER A 346 4.68 8.93 -2.79
CA SER A 346 5.94 8.17 -2.79
C SER A 346 6.29 7.52 -4.14
N PRO A 347 5.33 6.92 -4.89
CA PRO A 347 5.60 6.39 -6.22
C PRO A 347 6.12 7.41 -7.22
N PHE A 348 5.88 8.70 -7.02
CA PHE A 348 6.29 9.75 -7.93
C PHE A 348 7.52 10.48 -7.43
N VAL A 349 7.59 10.79 -6.12
CA VAL A 349 8.75 11.38 -5.45
C VAL A 349 9.99 10.53 -5.68
N PHE A 350 9.85 9.21 -5.58
CA PHE A 350 10.97 8.27 -5.74
C PHE A 350 11.10 7.70 -7.16
N ASN A 351 10.44 8.30 -8.15
CA ASN A 351 10.54 7.92 -9.56
C ASN A 351 11.43 8.93 -10.31
N PRO A 352 12.51 8.51 -10.98
CA PRO A 352 13.34 9.40 -11.78
C PRO A 352 12.52 10.20 -12.79
N SER A 353 12.77 11.51 -12.88
CA SER A 353 11.99 12.43 -13.73
C SER A 353 10.47 12.40 -13.45
N GLY A 354 10.05 12.02 -12.24
CA GLY A 354 8.65 11.98 -11.85
C GLY A 354 7.98 13.35 -11.88
N PHE A 355 8.73 14.43 -11.61
CA PHE A 355 8.21 15.81 -11.67
C PHE A 355 8.56 16.55 -12.97
N ASP A 356 8.72 15.82 -14.07
CA ASP A 356 8.88 16.42 -15.40
C ASP A 356 7.49 16.62 -16.05
N TRP A 357 7.16 17.86 -16.39
CA TRP A 357 5.88 18.21 -16.99
C TRP A 357 5.60 17.46 -18.30
N LEU A 358 6.59 17.37 -19.20
CA LEU A 358 6.40 16.70 -20.49
C LEU A 358 6.16 15.20 -20.29
N LYS A 359 6.88 14.58 -19.34
CA LYS A 359 6.64 13.17 -18.98
C LYS A 359 5.26 12.96 -18.39
N THR A 360 4.81 13.86 -17.52
CA THR A 360 3.47 13.78 -16.93
C THR A 360 2.37 13.85 -17.98
N VAL A 361 2.53 14.69 -19.02
CA VAL A 361 1.58 14.78 -20.14
C VAL A 361 1.56 13.47 -20.94
N TYR A 362 2.72 12.89 -21.26
CA TYR A 362 2.78 11.59 -21.95
C TYR A 362 2.21 10.46 -21.10
N ASP A 363 2.46 10.47 -19.80
CA ASP A 363 1.91 9.50 -18.85
C ASP A 363 0.39 9.58 -18.73
N PHE A 364 -0.18 10.80 -18.83
CA PHE A 364 -1.63 10.98 -18.88
C PHE A 364 -2.23 10.35 -20.14
N ASP A 365 -1.62 10.58 -21.30
CA ASP A 365 -2.07 9.99 -22.56
C ASP A 365 -1.94 8.46 -22.53
N ASP A 366 -0.80 7.92 -22.07
CA ASP A 366 -0.59 6.47 -21.87
C ASP A 366 -1.66 5.87 -20.94
N PHE A 367 -1.95 6.53 -19.82
CA PHE A 367 -2.97 6.08 -18.87
C PHE A 367 -4.37 6.09 -19.47
N MET A 368 -4.75 7.14 -20.21
CA MET A 368 -6.06 7.21 -20.85
C MET A 368 -6.18 6.17 -21.97
N ASN A 369 -5.13 5.99 -22.77
CA ASN A 369 -5.08 4.95 -23.78
C ASN A 369 -5.24 3.56 -23.15
N TRP A 370 -4.53 3.26 -22.06
CA TRP A 370 -4.66 1.99 -21.32
C TRP A 370 -6.07 1.76 -20.73
N ILE A 371 -6.73 2.79 -20.20
CA ILE A 371 -8.09 2.71 -19.67
C ILE A 371 -9.11 2.36 -20.77
N TRP A 372 -8.99 2.99 -21.93
CA TRP A 372 -9.95 2.88 -23.01
C TRP A 372 -9.61 1.79 -24.03
N TYR A 373 -8.43 1.17 -23.93
CA TYR A 373 -8.00 0.14 -24.86
C TYR A 373 -8.90 -1.11 -24.81
N ARG A 374 -9.49 -1.45 -25.96
CA ARG A 374 -10.31 -2.65 -26.16
C ARG A 374 -9.63 -3.56 -27.18
N GLY A 375 -9.28 -4.77 -26.77
CA GLY A 375 -8.72 -5.79 -27.65
C GLY A 375 -8.93 -7.20 -27.10
N ILE A 376 -8.85 -8.20 -27.97
CA ILE A 376 -9.01 -9.62 -27.61
C ILE A 376 -7.62 -10.21 -27.29
N LEU A 377 -7.51 -10.97 -26.19
CA LEU A 377 -6.26 -11.63 -25.75
C LEU A 377 -5.10 -10.67 -25.38
N VAL A 378 -5.45 -9.52 -24.83
CA VAL A 378 -4.50 -8.47 -24.47
C VAL A 378 -3.88 -8.76 -23.10
N LYS A 379 -2.65 -8.30 -22.87
CA LYS A 379 -1.98 -8.42 -21.57
C LYS A 379 -2.42 -7.28 -20.62
N ALA A 380 -2.30 -7.49 -19.31
CA ALA A 380 -2.66 -6.49 -18.28
C ALA A 380 -1.90 -5.16 -18.38
N ASP A 381 -0.77 -5.12 -19.10
CA ASP A 381 -0.03 -3.89 -19.40
C ASP A 381 -0.60 -3.03 -20.51
N GLN A 382 -1.47 -3.58 -21.34
CA GLN A 382 -2.05 -2.90 -22.49
C GLN A 382 -3.53 -2.56 -22.28
N SER A 383 -4.27 -3.35 -21.51
CA SER A 383 -5.70 -3.07 -21.23
C SER A 383 -6.03 -3.08 -19.73
N TRP A 384 -6.74 -2.03 -19.31
CA TRP A 384 -7.31 -1.93 -17.96
C TRP A 384 -8.24 -3.09 -17.63
N GLU A 385 -9.03 -3.57 -18.58
CA GLU A 385 -10.03 -4.61 -18.30
C GLU A 385 -9.35 -5.94 -17.94
N THR A 386 -8.31 -6.33 -18.66
CA THR A 386 -7.50 -7.51 -18.33
C THR A 386 -6.78 -7.37 -17.00
N TRP A 387 -6.21 -6.19 -16.70
CA TRP A 387 -5.60 -5.92 -15.41
C TRP A 387 -6.61 -6.01 -14.26
N TRP A 388 -7.80 -5.43 -14.43
CA TRP A 388 -8.87 -5.45 -13.45
C TRP A 388 -9.27 -6.89 -13.13
N TYR A 389 -9.37 -7.76 -14.14
CA TYR A 389 -9.72 -9.17 -13.94
C TYR A 389 -8.61 -9.94 -13.23
N GLU A 390 -7.36 -9.73 -13.63
CA GLU A 390 -6.20 -10.35 -12.96
C GLU A 390 -6.09 -9.94 -11.49
N GLU A 391 -6.35 -8.67 -11.19
CA GLU A 391 -6.26 -8.16 -9.82
C GLU A 391 -7.28 -8.86 -8.89
N GLN A 392 -8.41 -9.32 -9.44
CA GLN A 392 -9.51 -9.97 -8.73
C GLN A 392 -9.49 -11.49 -8.75
N ASP A 393 -8.51 -12.10 -9.39
CA ASP A 393 -8.47 -13.56 -9.49
C ASP A 393 -8.42 -14.27 -8.13
N HIS A 394 -7.95 -13.58 -7.09
CA HIS A 394 -7.95 -14.09 -5.72
C HIS A 394 -9.36 -14.44 -5.20
N PHE A 395 -10.41 -13.73 -5.62
CA PHE A 395 -11.80 -14.03 -5.23
C PHE A 395 -12.30 -15.39 -5.73
N ARG A 396 -11.63 -15.99 -6.73
CA ARG A 396 -11.94 -17.34 -7.21
C ARG A 396 -11.54 -18.41 -6.20
N THR A 397 -10.47 -18.17 -5.44
CA THR A 397 -9.94 -19.12 -4.45
C THR A 397 -10.43 -18.85 -3.03
N THR A 398 -11.04 -17.69 -2.78
CA THR A 398 -11.57 -17.30 -1.46
C THR A 398 -12.70 -18.19 -0.99
N GLY A 399 -12.61 -18.69 0.24
CA GLY A 399 -13.68 -19.44 0.91
C GLY A 399 -14.88 -18.57 1.30
N LEU A 400 -15.98 -19.20 1.71
CA LEU A 400 -17.23 -18.50 2.06
C LEU A 400 -17.04 -17.45 3.16
N TRP A 401 -16.30 -17.79 4.23
CA TRP A 401 -16.01 -16.85 5.32
C TRP A 401 -15.17 -15.65 4.89
N GLY A 402 -14.21 -15.85 3.97
CA GLY A 402 -13.41 -14.76 3.42
C GLY A 402 -14.27 -13.80 2.60
N LYS A 403 -15.19 -14.33 1.77
CA LYS A 403 -16.14 -13.51 1.00
C LYS A 403 -17.09 -12.73 1.91
N LEU A 404 -17.60 -13.35 2.97
CA LEU A 404 -18.47 -12.70 3.93
C LEU A 404 -17.73 -11.58 4.68
N LEU A 405 -16.47 -11.81 5.06
CA LEU A 405 -15.64 -10.79 5.71
C LEU A 405 -15.38 -9.59 4.77
N GLU A 406 -15.11 -9.83 3.49
CA GLU A 406 -14.98 -8.73 2.51
C GLU A 406 -16.26 -7.91 2.41
N ILE A 407 -17.42 -8.55 2.32
CA ILE A 407 -18.72 -7.85 2.31
C ILE A 407 -18.87 -7.01 3.59
N ILE A 408 -18.59 -7.56 4.77
CA ILE A 408 -18.64 -6.80 6.03
C ILE A 408 -17.70 -5.60 6.01
N LEU A 409 -16.47 -5.77 5.51
CA LEU A 409 -15.54 -4.68 5.38
C LEU A 409 -16.08 -3.60 4.42
N ASP A 410 -16.68 -3.99 3.30
CA ASP A 410 -17.22 -3.07 2.29
C ASP A 410 -18.47 -2.32 2.77
N LEU A 411 -19.22 -2.88 3.73
CA LEU A 411 -20.36 -2.20 4.35
C LEU A 411 -19.98 -0.84 4.97
N ARG A 412 -18.71 -0.63 5.33
CA ARG A 412 -18.22 0.64 5.86
C ARG A 412 -18.44 1.82 4.90
N PHE A 413 -18.44 1.58 3.58
CA PHE A 413 -18.63 2.66 2.62
C PHE A 413 -20.05 3.25 2.65
N PHE A 414 -21.06 2.45 3.01
CA PHE A 414 -22.44 2.92 3.15
C PHE A 414 -22.61 3.84 4.38
N PHE A 415 -21.68 3.78 5.33
CA PHE A 415 -21.66 4.69 6.48
C PHE A 415 -21.43 6.14 6.06
N PHE A 416 -20.71 6.41 4.97
CA PHE A 416 -20.56 7.78 4.45
C PHE A 416 -21.91 8.38 4.07
N GLN A 417 -22.72 7.67 3.28
CA GLN A 417 -24.05 8.13 2.93
C GLN A 417 -24.95 8.22 4.15
N TYR A 418 -24.94 7.21 5.02
CA TYR A 418 -25.75 7.22 6.23
C TYR A 418 -25.43 8.44 7.11
N GLY A 419 -24.16 8.72 7.37
CA GLY A 419 -23.77 9.81 8.25
C GLY A 419 -23.95 11.19 7.62
N ILE A 420 -23.53 11.40 6.35
CA ILE A 420 -23.51 12.73 5.74
C ILE A 420 -24.91 13.23 5.37
N VAL A 421 -25.83 12.35 4.97
CA VAL A 421 -27.16 12.74 4.47
C VAL A 421 -27.97 13.50 5.53
N TYR A 422 -27.84 13.17 6.82
CA TYR A 422 -28.53 13.88 7.90
C TYR A 422 -27.95 15.28 8.18
N HIS A 423 -26.73 15.56 7.74
CA HIS A 423 -26.07 16.87 7.86
C HIS A 423 -26.26 17.75 6.62
N LEU A 424 -27.03 17.29 5.62
CA LEU A 424 -27.43 18.11 4.47
C LEU A 424 -28.60 19.01 4.87
N ASN A 425 -28.60 20.27 4.40
CA ASN A 425 -29.70 21.20 4.70
C ASN A 425 -31.06 20.72 4.17
N ILE A 426 -31.05 19.89 3.12
CA ILE A 426 -32.24 19.21 2.55
C ILE A 426 -32.98 18.37 3.61
N ALA A 427 -32.26 17.79 4.56
CA ALA A 427 -32.85 16.97 5.61
C ALA A 427 -33.62 17.82 6.64
N SER A 428 -33.48 19.15 6.63
CA SER A 428 -34.15 20.09 7.55
C SER A 428 -34.11 19.66 9.03
N GLY A 429 -33.02 19.03 9.46
CA GLY A 429 -32.86 18.50 10.83
C GLY A 429 -33.64 17.22 11.16
N SER A 430 -34.33 16.59 10.20
CA SER A 430 -34.99 15.30 10.39
C SER A 430 -33.98 14.17 10.53
N THR A 431 -34.07 13.44 11.64
CA THR A 431 -33.28 12.23 11.91
C THR A 431 -34.01 10.94 11.51
N SER A 432 -35.10 11.04 10.75
CA SER A 432 -35.88 9.88 10.34
C SER A 432 -35.13 9.00 9.34
N ILE A 433 -35.19 7.67 9.51
CA ILE A 433 -34.55 6.71 8.60
C ILE A 433 -35.08 6.82 7.16
N VAL A 434 -36.24 7.44 6.98
CA VAL A 434 -36.84 7.73 5.67
C VAL A 434 -35.93 8.64 4.84
N VAL A 435 -35.23 9.61 5.45
CA VAL A 435 -34.29 10.48 4.72
C VAL A 435 -33.16 9.65 4.09
N TYR A 436 -32.61 8.70 4.86
CA TYR A 436 -31.61 7.79 4.34
C TYR A 436 -32.17 6.91 3.21
N LEU A 437 -33.36 6.32 3.37
CA LEU A 437 -33.97 5.51 2.32
C LEU A 437 -34.26 6.32 1.04
N LEU A 438 -34.73 7.56 1.16
CA LEU A 438 -34.96 8.45 0.03
C LEU A 438 -33.65 8.83 -0.68
N SER A 439 -32.54 8.96 0.04
CA SER A 439 -31.24 9.27 -0.57
C SER A 439 -30.75 8.20 -1.55
N TRP A 440 -31.24 6.95 -1.47
CA TRP A 440 -30.94 5.91 -2.45
C TRP A 440 -31.56 6.16 -3.83
N ILE A 441 -32.63 6.96 -3.91
CA ILE A 441 -33.24 7.36 -5.19
C ILE A 441 -32.18 8.07 -6.05
N TYR A 442 -31.32 8.89 -5.45
CA TYR A 442 -30.24 9.56 -6.16
C TYR A 442 -29.29 8.55 -6.85
N LEU A 443 -28.86 7.49 -6.14
CA LEU A 443 -27.99 6.47 -6.71
C LEU A 443 -28.67 5.71 -7.86
N ILE A 444 -29.93 5.34 -7.70
CA ILE A 444 -30.71 4.65 -8.74
C ILE A 444 -30.82 5.53 -9.99
N VAL A 445 -31.14 6.81 -9.81
CA VAL A 445 -31.26 7.77 -10.92
C VAL A 445 -29.90 8.00 -11.59
N ALA A 446 -28.82 8.15 -10.83
CA ALA A 446 -27.47 8.35 -11.38
C ALA A 446 -27.01 7.15 -12.21
N VAL A 447 -27.24 5.93 -11.72
CA VAL A 447 -26.96 4.69 -12.46
C VAL A 447 -27.86 4.58 -13.70
N GLY A 448 -29.15 4.92 -13.58
CA GLY A 448 -30.08 4.94 -14.70
C GLY A 448 -29.65 5.89 -15.82
N ILE A 449 -29.28 7.13 -15.47
CA ILE A 449 -28.73 8.12 -16.41
C ILE A 449 -27.47 7.56 -17.09
N TYR A 450 -26.57 6.97 -16.31
CA TYR A 450 -25.35 6.38 -16.85
C TYR A 450 -25.64 5.25 -17.87
N ILE A 451 -26.56 4.34 -17.55
CA ILE A 451 -26.96 3.25 -18.44
C ILE A 451 -27.56 3.81 -19.75
N VAL A 452 -28.45 4.80 -19.66
CA VAL A 452 -29.04 5.45 -20.85
C VAL A 452 -27.95 6.09 -21.71
N MET A 453 -26.98 6.77 -21.09
CA MET A 453 -25.85 7.39 -21.78
C MET A 453 -24.92 6.36 -22.43
N ALA A 454 -24.64 5.25 -21.75
CA ALA A 454 -23.82 4.17 -22.27
C ALA A 454 -24.49 3.48 -23.47
N TYR A 455 -25.77 3.12 -23.34
CA TYR A 455 -26.55 2.54 -24.43
C TYR A 455 -26.67 3.48 -25.63
N ALA A 456 -26.92 4.77 -25.39
CA ALA A 456 -26.97 5.77 -26.45
C ALA A 456 -25.61 5.94 -27.13
N ARG A 457 -24.50 5.85 -26.39
CA ARG A 457 -23.15 5.90 -26.95
C ARG A 457 -22.91 4.71 -27.86
N ASP A 458 -23.14 3.50 -27.40
CA ASP A 458 -22.84 2.29 -28.17
C ASP A 458 -23.71 2.19 -29.43
N LYS A 459 -24.96 2.66 -29.37
CA LYS A 459 -25.89 2.61 -30.51
C LYS A 459 -25.71 3.74 -31.52
N TYR A 460 -25.51 4.98 -31.05
CA TYR A 460 -25.57 6.17 -31.90
C TYR A 460 -24.23 6.91 -32.06
N ALA A 461 -23.23 6.70 -31.20
CA ALA A 461 -22.02 7.52 -31.24
C ALA A 461 -21.15 7.30 -32.49
N ALA A 462 -21.18 6.12 -33.13
CA ALA A 462 -20.40 5.84 -34.34
C ALA A 462 -21.18 6.14 -35.63
N ASN A 463 -22.50 5.92 -35.63
CA ASN A 463 -23.31 5.98 -36.85
C ASN A 463 -24.14 7.28 -36.97
N GLU A 464 -24.54 7.88 -35.84
CA GLU A 464 -25.50 8.99 -35.78
C GLU A 464 -25.13 10.01 -34.70
N HIS A 465 -24.03 10.74 -34.91
CA HIS A 465 -23.50 11.69 -33.92
C HIS A 465 -24.52 12.74 -33.44
N ILE A 466 -25.45 13.17 -34.30
CA ILE A 466 -26.47 14.17 -33.96
C ILE A 466 -27.46 13.62 -32.91
N TYR A 467 -27.92 12.38 -33.07
CA TYR A 467 -28.82 11.75 -32.11
C TYR A 467 -28.15 11.53 -30.76
N TYR A 468 -26.88 11.10 -30.75
CA TYR A 468 -26.12 10.98 -29.51
C TYR A 468 -25.97 12.34 -28.79
N ARG A 469 -25.62 13.40 -29.53
CA ARG A 469 -25.53 14.76 -28.96
C ARG A 469 -26.88 15.28 -28.47
N LEU A 470 -27.99 14.94 -29.14
CA LEU A 470 -29.34 15.29 -28.71
C LEU A 470 -29.70 14.59 -27.40
N VAL A 471 -29.38 13.30 -27.24
CA VAL A 471 -29.55 12.59 -25.97
C VAL A 471 -28.72 13.25 -24.86
N GLN A 472 -27.45 13.58 -25.13
CA GLN A 472 -26.61 14.30 -24.17
C GLN A 472 -27.22 15.64 -23.76
N PHE A 473 -27.71 16.42 -24.74
CA PHE A 473 -28.37 17.70 -24.50
C PHE A 473 -29.63 17.54 -23.65
N LEU A 474 -30.50 16.58 -23.98
CA LEU A 474 -31.72 16.31 -23.21
C LEU A 474 -31.41 15.89 -21.77
N VAL A 475 -30.40 15.03 -21.56
CA VAL A 475 -29.96 14.63 -20.22
C VAL A 475 -29.44 15.84 -19.45
N ILE A 476 -28.60 16.70 -20.06
CA ILE A 476 -28.09 17.92 -19.42
C ILE A 476 -29.24 18.85 -19.04
N VAL A 477 -30.17 19.12 -19.96
CA VAL A 477 -31.34 19.98 -19.71
C VAL A 477 -32.20 19.42 -18.57
N LEU A 478 -32.48 18.11 -18.58
CA LEU A 478 -33.24 17.46 -17.51
C LEU A 478 -32.51 17.56 -16.16
N THR A 479 -31.20 17.36 -16.15
CA THR A 479 -30.39 17.43 -14.93
C THR A 479 -30.36 18.85 -14.36
N VAL A 480 -30.18 19.86 -15.23
CA VAL A 480 -30.24 21.28 -14.85
C VAL A 480 -31.62 21.65 -14.33
N LEU A 481 -32.69 21.20 -15.00
CA LEU A 481 -34.06 21.42 -14.55
C LEU A 481 -34.29 20.85 -13.15
N VAL A 482 -33.85 19.61 -12.89
CA VAL A 482 -33.96 18.98 -11.56
C VAL A 482 -33.17 19.76 -10.51
N ILE A 483 -31.97 20.21 -10.82
CA ILE A 483 -31.16 21.05 -9.90
C ILE A 483 -31.87 22.37 -9.59
N VAL A 484 -32.43 23.04 -10.60
CA VAL A 484 -33.18 24.30 -10.41
C VAL A 484 -34.43 24.08 -9.56
N LEU A 485 -35.18 23.00 -9.81
CA LEU A 485 -36.34 22.62 -9.00
C LEU A 485 -35.93 22.33 -7.56
N LEU A 486 -34.84 21.60 -7.32
CA LEU A 486 -34.33 21.34 -5.97
C LEU A 486 -33.97 22.65 -5.25
N ILE A 487 -33.26 23.57 -5.90
CA ILE A 487 -32.90 24.87 -5.30
C ILE A 487 -34.15 25.73 -5.02
N HIS A 488 -35.18 25.65 -5.87
CA HIS A 488 -36.39 26.46 -5.68
C HIS A 488 -37.33 25.91 -4.61
N PHE A 489 -37.46 24.59 -4.51
CA PHE A 489 -38.42 23.92 -3.62
C PHE A 489 -37.82 23.46 -2.29
N THR A 490 -36.48 23.46 -2.15
CA THR A 490 -35.80 23.02 -0.92
C THR A 490 -34.64 23.96 -0.59
N ASP A 491 -34.27 24.05 0.70
CA ASP A 491 -33.19 24.92 1.20
C ASP A 491 -31.79 24.33 0.91
N VAL A 492 -31.53 23.91 -0.33
CA VAL A 492 -30.25 23.32 -0.75
C VAL A 492 -29.22 24.42 -0.96
N SER A 493 -28.09 24.33 -0.25
CA SER A 493 -26.93 25.18 -0.51
C SER A 493 -26.02 24.60 -1.58
N ALA A 494 -25.21 25.44 -2.24
CA ALA A 494 -24.19 24.98 -3.19
C ALA A 494 -23.20 23.98 -2.54
N LEU A 495 -22.94 24.13 -1.24
CA LEU A 495 -22.07 23.23 -0.46
C LEU A 495 -22.69 21.85 -0.23
N ASP A 496 -24.02 21.74 -0.21
CA ASP A 496 -24.70 20.46 -0.05
C ASP A 496 -24.47 19.55 -1.27
N PHE A 497 -24.32 20.12 -2.47
CA PHE A 497 -23.93 19.33 -3.66
C PHE A 497 -22.53 18.72 -3.49
N ILE A 498 -21.56 19.48 -2.99
CA ILE A 498 -20.20 18.95 -2.73
C ILE A 498 -20.23 17.86 -1.66
N LYS A 499 -20.96 18.09 -0.55
CA LYS A 499 -21.15 17.08 0.51
C LYS A 499 -21.84 15.82 -0.02
N SER A 500 -22.79 15.96 -0.95
CA SER A 500 -23.49 14.83 -1.56
C SER A 500 -22.54 13.93 -2.37
N PHE A 501 -21.55 14.49 -3.08
CA PHE A 501 -20.53 13.68 -3.75
C PHE A 501 -19.68 12.88 -2.75
N LEU A 502 -19.33 13.47 -1.61
CA LEU A 502 -18.60 12.78 -0.53
C LEU A 502 -19.42 11.66 0.13
N ALA A 503 -20.76 11.68 0.00
CA ALA A 503 -21.66 10.63 0.47
C ALA A 503 -21.84 9.50 -0.56
N PHE A 504 -22.15 9.87 -1.80
CA PHE A 504 -22.61 8.91 -2.81
C PHE A 504 -21.47 8.24 -3.58
N VAL A 505 -20.33 8.92 -3.81
CA VAL A 505 -19.18 8.32 -4.51
C VAL A 505 -18.60 7.14 -3.71
N PRO A 506 -18.34 7.26 -2.39
CA PRO A 506 -17.90 6.10 -1.61
C PRO A 506 -18.94 4.97 -1.61
N THR A 507 -20.24 5.29 -1.55
CA THR A 507 -21.30 4.27 -1.55
C THR A 507 -21.34 3.50 -2.86
N GLY A 508 -21.25 4.18 -4.01
CA GLY A 508 -21.17 3.51 -5.31
C GLY A 508 -19.94 2.63 -5.44
N TRP A 509 -18.80 3.04 -4.86
CA TRP A 509 -17.62 2.20 -4.77
C TRP A 509 -17.85 0.94 -3.93
N GLY A 510 -18.50 1.07 -2.76
CA GLY A 510 -18.89 -0.07 -1.92
C GLY A 510 -19.78 -1.08 -2.65
N ILE A 511 -20.74 -0.60 -3.45
CA ILE A 511 -21.59 -1.46 -4.29
C ILE A 511 -20.75 -2.23 -5.31
N ILE A 512 -19.78 -1.57 -5.96
CA ILE A 512 -18.88 -2.22 -6.92
C ILE A 512 -18.03 -3.29 -6.25
N LEU A 513 -17.48 -3.03 -5.06
CA LEU A 513 -16.68 -4.03 -4.31
C LEU A 513 -17.52 -5.27 -3.93
N ILE A 514 -18.74 -5.06 -3.43
CA ILE A 514 -19.67 -6.17 -3.15
C ILE A 514 -20.00 -6.95 -4.43
N ALA A 515 -20.24 -6.25 -5.55
CA ALA A 515 -20.49 -6.88 -6.83
C ALA A 515 -19.30 -7.73 -7.31
N GLN A 516 -18.06 -7.31 -7.04
CA GLN A 516 -16.85 -8.10 -7.34
C GLN A 516 -16.80 -9.41 -6.55
N VAL A 517 -17.15 -9.39 -5.26
CA VAL A 517 -17.22 -10.60 -4.43
C VAL A 517 -18.30 -11.56 -4.96
N LEU A 518 -19.43 -11.01 -5.43
CA LEU A 518 -20.55 -11.75 -6.01
C LEU A 518 -20.41 -12.07 -7.50
N ARG A 519 -19.23 -11.84 -8.10
CA ARG A 519 -18.95 -12.08 -9.52
C ARG A 519 -19.47 -13.42 -10.06
N PRO A 520 -19.28 -14.58 -9.40
CA PRO A 520 -19.74 -15.86 -9.95
C PRO A 520 -21.24 -15.92 -10.26
N PHE A 521 -22.05 -15.12 -9.56
CA PHE A 521 -23.51 -15.06 -9.77
C PHE A 521 -23.90 -13.95 -10.75
N LEU A 522 -23.16 -12.84 -10.77
CA LEU A 522 -23.49 -11.66 -11.57
C LEU A 522 -22.93 -11.72 -12.99
N GLN A 523 -21.84 -12.46 -13.23
CA GLN A 523 -21.11 -12.44 -14.51
C GLN A 523 -21.97 -12.86 -15.72
N SER A 524 -23.00 -13.69 -15.52
CA SER A 524 -23.93 -14.09 -16.60
C SER A 524 -25.06 -13.09 -16.86
N SER A 525 -25.14 -12.00 -16.09
CA SER A 525 -26.21 -11.01 -16.19
C SER A 525 -25.74 -9.74 -16.91
N VAL A 526 -26.69 -9.00 -17.50
CA VAL A 526 -26.45 -7.68 -18.12
C VAL A 526 -25.89 -6.67 -17.11
N VAL A 527 -26.16 -6.88 -15.81
CA VAL A 527 -25.65 -6.03 -14.74
C VAL A 527 -24.12 -6.06 -14.69
N TRP A 528 -23.47 -7.16 -15.05
CA TRP A 528 -22.00 -7.24 -14.98
C TRP A 528 -21.31 -6.24 -15.90
N GLU A 529 -21.81 -6.07 -17.13
CA GLU A 529 -21.26 -5.09 -18.07
C GLU A 529 -21.36 -3.66 -17.50
N THR A 530 -22.47 -3.35 -16.82
CA THR A 530 -22.64 -2.06 -16.15
C THR A 530 -21.65 -1.88 -14.99
N VAL A 531 -21.40 -2.93 -14.20
CA VAL A 531 -20.42 -2.91 -13.10
C VAL A 531 -19.01 -2.69 -13.64
N VAL A 532 -18.61 -3.38 -14.71
CA VAL A 532 -17.31 -3.21 -15.35
C VAL A 532 -17.15 -1.77 -15.87
N SER A 533 -18.17 -1.25 -16.53
CA SER A 533 -18.13 0.12 -17.08
C SER A 533 -18.07 1.20 -15.99
N LEU A 534 -18.82 1.03 -14.90
CA LEU A 534 -18.74 1.91 -13.73
C LEU A 534 -17.39 1.79 -13.02
N ALA A 535 -16.88 0.58 -12.80
CA ALA A 535 -15.57 0.38 -12.19
C ALA A 535 -14.45 1.04 -12.99
N ARG A 536 -14.53 1.04 -14.33
CA ARG A 536 -13.61 1.77 -15.21
C ARG A 536 -13.62 3.27 -14.92
N LEU A 537 -14.82 3.84 -14.76
CA LEU A 537 -14.99 5.25 -14.46
C LEU A 537 -14.45 5.60 -13.06
N TYR A 538 -14.65 4.73 -12.06
CA TYR A 538 -14.07 4.91 -10.73
C TYR A 538 -12.54 4.88 -10.76
N ASP A 539 -11.93 3.88 -11.40
CA ASP A 539 -10.47 3.79 -11.50
C ASP A 539 -9.89 4.97 -12.29
N MET A 540 -10.58 5.45 -13.32
CA MET A 540 -10.23 6.70 -14.02
C MET A 540 -10.24 7.91 -13.07
N ILE A 541 -11.30 8.09 -12.28
CA ILE A 541 -11.40 9.19 -11.29
C ILE A 541 -10.28 9.07 -10.25
N PHE A 542 -10.02 7.88 -9.72
CA PHE A 542 -8.93 7.66 -8.78
C PHE A 542 -7.56 7.98 -9.40
N GLY A 543 -7.35 7.59 -10.67
CA GLY A 543 -6.15 7.96 -11.41
C GLY A 543 -5.99 9.46 -11.53
N LEU A 544 -7.06 10.18 -11.86
CA LEU A 544 -7.06 11.65 -11.93
C LEU A 544 -6.77 12.31 -10.57
N ILE A 545 -7.36 11.82 -9.49
CA ILE A 545 -7.11 12.32 -8.13
C ILE A 545 -5.64 12.16 -7.75
N VAL A 546 -5.04 11.01 -8.08
CA VAL A 546 -3.62 10.73 -7.82
C VAL A 546 -2.70 11.56 -8.73
N MET A 547 -3.10 11.78 -9.98
CA MET A 547 -2.31 12.54 -10.94
C MET A 547 -2.40 14.05 -10.72
N ALA A 548 -3.47 14.58 -10.13
CA ALA A 548 -3.62 16.01 -9.86
C ALA A 548 -2.45 16.63 -9.05
N PRO A 549 -2.05 16.09 -7.88
CA PRO A 549 -0.89 16.60 -7.15
C PRO A 549 0.44 16.37 -7.90
N LEU A 550 0.55 15.28 -8.66
CA LEU A 550 1.71 15.03 -9.52
C LEU A 550 1.87 16.12 -10.60
N ALA A 551 0.79 16.42 -11.31
CA ALA A 551 0.75 17.45 -12.35
C ALA A 551 1.06 18.83 -11.78
N PHE A 552 0.49 19.15 -10.61
CA PHE A 552 0.78 20.39 -9.90
C PHE A 552 2.27 20.54 -9.56
N LEU A 553 2.89 19.53 -8.94
CA LEU A 553 4.32 19.57 -8.60
C LEU A 553 5.23 19.56 -9.83
N SER A 554 4.82 18.89 -10.91
CA SER A 554 5.57 18.85 -12.17
C SER A 554 5.53 20.18 -12.92
N TRP A 555 4.46 20.94 -12.75
CA TRP A 555 4.32 22.29 -13.31
C TRP A 555 5.10 23.35 -12.52
N MET A 556 5.25 23.16 -11.20
CA MET A 556 6.00 24.09 -10.35
C MET A 556 7.52 24.08 -10.64
N PRO A 557 8.17 25.24 -10.77
CA PRO A 557 9.61 25.30 -11.02
C PRO A 557 10.41 24.78 -9.82
N GLY A 558 11.52 24.08 -10.10
CA GLY A 558 12.51 23.65 -9.10
C GLY A 558 12.26 22.25 -8.50
N PHE A 559 11.04 21.72 -8.53
CA PHE A 559 10.72 20.41 -7.94
C PHE A 559 11.45 19.25 -8.63
N GLN A 560 11.60 19.28 -9.96
CA GLN A 560 12.38 18.28 -10.69
C GLN A 560 13.85 18.24 -10.26
N GLN A 561 14.46 19.42 -10.03
CA GLN A 561 15.85 19.52 -9.58
C GLN A 561 16.00 19.05 -8.13
N MET A 562 15.05 19.43 -7.26
CA MET A 562 14.98 18.97 -5.88
C MET A 562 14.86 17.44 -5.80
N GLN A 563 13.93 16.85 -6.57
CA GLN A 563 13.77 15.41 -6.66
C GLN A 563 15.05 14.71 -7.09
N THR A 564 15.74 15.21 -8.12
CA THR A 564 16.97 14.58 -8.62
C THR A 564 18.07 14.59 -7.56
N ARG A 565 18.17 15.67 -6.75
CA ARG A 565 19.13 15.76 -5.63
C ARG A 565 18.78 14.84 -4.47
N ILE A 566 17.49 14.66 -4.17
CA ILE A 566 17.03 13.74 -3.12
C ILE A 566 17.23 12.29 -3.54
N LEU A 567 17.02 11.97 -4.82
CA LEU A 567 17.08 10.60 -5.32
C LEU A 567 18.51 10.08 -5.50
N PHE A 568 19.43 10.91 -6.00
CA PHE A 568 20.74 10.48 -6.43
C PHE A 568 21.86 11.24 -5.74
N ASN A 569 22.87 10.51 -5.30
CA ASN A 569 24.11 11.07 -4.77
C ASN A 569 24.79 12.00 -5.81
N GLU A 570 25.45 13.08 -5.37
CA GLU A 570 26.11 14.05 -6.25
C GLU A 570 27.06 13.40 -7.27
N ALA A 571 27.82 12.38 -6.87
CA ALA A 571 28.74 11.68 -7.77
C ALA A 571 28.01 10.98 -8.92
N PHE A 572 26.85 10.37 -8.63
CA PHE A 572 26.01 9.72 -9.61
C PHE A 572 25.22 10.73 -10.45
N SER A 573 24.75 11.81 -9.82
CA SER A 573 24.08 12.94 -10.47
C SER A 573 24.98 13.64 -11.49
N ARG A 574 26.28 13.84 -11.18
CA ARG A 574 27.28 14.35 -12.14
C ARG A 574 27.45 13.40 -13.32
N GLY A 575 27.54 12.09 -13.09
CA GLY A 575 27.58 11.08 -14.17
C GLY A 575 26.34 11.10 -15.06
N LEU A 576 25.16 11.29 -14.46
CA LEU A 576 23.87 11.43 -15.15
C LEU A 576 23.79 12.71 -16.00
N GLN A 577 24.27 13.84 -15.47
CA GLN A 577 24.33 15.10 -16.20
C GLN A 577 25.29 15.00 -17.40
N ILE A 578 26.45 14.39 -17.21
CA ILE A 578 27.41 14.12 -18.30
C ILE A 578 26.78 13.20 -19.35
N SER A 579 26.08 12.14 -18.95
CA SER A 579 25.36 11.26 -19.87
C SER A 579 24.30 12.01 -20.66
N ARG A 580 23.48 12.87 -20.01
CA ARG A 580 22.46 13.68 -20.69
C ARG A 580 23.06 14.64 -21.71
N ILE A 581 24.19 15.28 -21.37
CA ILE A 581 24.94 16.16 -22.29
C ILE A 581 25.49 15.37 -23.48
N LEU A 582 26.00 14.15 -23.26
CA LEU A 582 26.51 13.29 -24.33
C LEU A 582 25.40 12.78 -25.27
N THR A 583 24.24 12.40 -24.73
CA THR A 583 23.07 12.03 -25.56
C THR A 583 22.46 13.23 -26.28
N GLY A 584 22.40 14.40 -25.63
CA GLY A 584 21.95 15.65 -26.28
C GLY A 584 22.92 16.14 -27.36
N LYS A 585 24.22 15.83 -27.24
CA LYS A 585 25.19 16.04 -28.32
C LYS A 585 24.96 15.10 -29.51
N LYS A 586 24.56 13.85 -29.30
CA LYS A 586 24.25 12.93 -30.41
C LYS A 586 23.00 13.34 -31.19
N SER A 587 21.95 13.83 -30.52
CA SER A 587 20.74 14.30 -31.20
C SER A 587 20.96 15.56 -32.04
N ASN A 588 21.98 16.37 -31.73
CA ASN A 588 22.33 17.59 -32.50
C ASN A 588 23.37 17.34 -33.60
N VAL A 589 23.82 16.10 -33.80
CA VAL A 589 24.78 15.74 -34.86
C VAL A 589 24.10 15.04 -36.04
N ASP A 590 22.84 14.59 -35.87
CA ASP A 590 22.01 13.99 -36.93
C ASP A 590 20.98 14.99 -37.54
N THR A 591 21.21 16.30 -37.37
CA THR A 591 20.60 17.40 -38.15
C THR A 591 21.72 18.19 -38.80
#